data_AF-A0A0P7YX26-F1
#
_entry.id   AF-A0A0P7YX26-F1
#
_cell.length_a   1.000
_cell.length_b   1.000
_cell.length_c   1.000
_cell.angle_alpha   90.00
_cell.angle_beta   90.00
_cell.angle_gamma   90.00
#
_symmetry.space_group_name_H-M   'P 1'
#
loop_
_entity.id
_entity.type
_entity.pdbx_description
1 polymer ?
#
loop_
_entity_poly.entity_id
_entity_poly.type
_entity_poly.pdbx_seq_one_letter_code
_entity_poly.pdbx_strand_id
1 'polypeptide(L)'
;MTREDFTEVGHTGGKVTFTIICDSEGQVKYQIGYSHSSPRPASLVGVYAHPDGFACGNIDMGGIGSPWNAPPFPNCIAVMMSSDSHGRFGHECPRCSKHFRSDNIPAKFLLTCPYCGVRAESYHFLTPPQKVYISHYVESLYKAIYEAEVDTAWEVVIDMDVLADSVTGDPRPDFYYTSIAQQTEFKCSACNSYNDIRGKYGYCSSCGWRNSAEQQRVALEQIRSKLKSGDVSASVAVKQAVSEFDAAARDYVNQLISLVPMKESRVNQLEKLLFHNIDNFEELLSKFFDISLLKGMAADRSFVNKMFCRRHVYEHDGGVATTRYVEKSGDTDIEEGDLIRETVNNAHKLIGCLNRMIATFETDFQEMFPPEEFCIEIEKERRERIGKRNA
;
A
#
# COMPACT_ATOMS: atom_id res chain seq x y z
N MET A 1 6.20 -11.70 18.91
CA MET A 1 4.73 -11.75 19.01
C MET A 1 4.18 -11.38 17.65
N THR A 2 3.33 -12.21 17.07
CA THR A 2 2.51 -11.84 15.91
C THR A 2 1.57 -10.72 16.35
N ARG A 3 1.63 -9.58 15.66
CA ARG A 3 0.74 -8.43 15.88
C ARG A 3 -0.70 -8.85 15.59
N GLU A 4 -1.64 -8.41 16.41
CA GLU A 4 -3.07 -8.65 16.19
C GLU A 4 -3.63 -7.66 15.14
N ASP A 5 -4.41 -8.18 14.18
CA ASP A 5 -5.06 -7.36 13.15
C ASP A 5 -6.04 -6.35 13.78
N PHE A 6 -6.13 -5.16 13.19
CA PHE A 6 -7.08 -4.10 13.59
C PHE A 6 -6.91 -3.61 15.03
N THR A 7 -5.74 -3.83 15.60
CA THR A 7 -5.38 -3.25 16.90
C THR A 7 -4.94 -1.82 16.77
N GLU A 8 -5.25 -1.05 17.79
CA GLU A 8 -4.79 0.32 17.93
C GLU A 8 -3.27 0.35 18.16
N VAL A 9 -2.59 1.24 17.45
CA VAL A 9 -1.18 1.57 17.62
C VAL A 9 -1.13 2.98 18.18
N GLY A 10 -0.69 3.08 19.44
CA GLY A 10 -0.61 4.34 20.17
C GLY A 10 0.35 5.34 19.52
N HIS A 11 0.23 6.61 19.90
CA HIS A 11 1.10 7.68 19.42
C HIS A 11 2.55 7.49 19.90
N THR A 12 3.53 8.04 19.15
CA THR A 12 4.95 7.93 19.55
C THR A 12 5.29 8.71 20.82
N GLY A 13 4.51 9.75 21.12
CA GLY A 13 4.81 10.76 22.14
C GLY A 13 5.26 12.07 21.50
N GLY A 14 5.87 12.95 22.28
CA GLY A 14 6.39 14.24 21.85
C GLY A 14 5.62 15.44 22.43
N LYS A 15 6.27 16.59 22.43
CA LYS A 15 5.73 17.84 22.97
C LYS A 15 5.85 18.93 21.93
N VAL A 16 4.72 19.54 21.61
CA VAL A 16 4.68 20.79 20.86
C VAL A 16 4.68 21.94 21.86
N THR A 17 5.55 22.91 21.67
CA THR A 17 5.66 24.09 22.53
C THR A 17 5.39 25.34 21.71
N PHE A 18 4.45 26.16 22.17
CA PHE A 18 4.22 27.50 21.65
C PHE A 18 4.84 28.49 22.63
N THR A 19 5.95 29.12 22.25
CA THR A 19 6.55 30.21 23.02
C THR A 19 5.96 31.52 22.50
N ILE A 20 5.22 32.23 23.35
CA ILE A 20 4.56 33.51 23.02
C ILE A 20 5.29 34.65 23.73
N ILE A 21 5.58 35.73 23.00
CA ILE A 21 6.19 36.95 23.54
C ILE A 21 5.36 38.13 23.08
N CYS A 22 4.94 38.99 24.01
CA CYS A 22 4.30 40.26 23.72
C CYS A 22 5.21 41.39 24.21
N ASP A 23 5.68 42.25 23.30
CA ASP A 23 6.57 43.35 23.64
C ASP A 23 5.82 44.57 24.21
N SER A 24 6.58 45.55 24.70
CA SER A 24 6.04 46.80 25.26
C SER A 24 5.17 47.62 24.30
N GLU A 25 5.23 47.35 22.98
CA GLU A 25 4.36 47.98 21.97
C GLU A 25 3.06 47.17 21.74
N GLY A 26 2.90 46.04 22.43
CA GLY A 26 1.79 45.12 22.26
C GLY A 26 1.93 44.21 21.04
N GLN A 27 3.11 44.11 20.42
CA GLN A 27 3.31 43.20 19.28
C GLN A 27 3.53 41.79 19.78
N VAL A 28 2.65 40.88 19.36
CA VAL A 28 2.75 39.45 19.69
C VAL A 28 3.59 38.72 18.65
N LYS A 29 4.60 37.99 19.13
CA LYS A 29 5.44 37.08 18.35
C LYS A 29 5.32 35.69 18.95
N TYR A 30 5.38 34.67 18.10
CA TYR A 30 5.37 33.30 18.56
C TYR A 30 6.43 32.44 17.87
N GLN A 31 6.83 31.39 18.57
CA GLN A 31 7.68 30.33 18.06
C GLN A 31 7.03 28.98 18.31
N ILE A 32 7.10 28.09 17.32
CA ILE A 32 6.65 26.71 17.43
C ILE A 32 7.88 25.81 17.60
N GLY A 33 7.93 25.11 18.72
CA GLY A 33 8.93 24.10 19.04
C GLY A 33 8.34 22.69 19.05
N TYR A 34 9.17 21.69 18.75
CA TYR A 34 8.84 20.28 18.96
C TYR A 34 10.00 19.59 19.67
N SER A 35 9.69 18.77 20.67
CA SER A 35 10.66 17.91 21.35
C SER A 35 10.11 16.50 21.50
N HIS A 36 10.98 15.50 21.48
CA HIS A 36 10.62 14.10 21.66
C HIS A 36 11.72 13.37 22.42
N SER A 37 11.35 12.70 23.52
CA SER A 37 12.29 11.97 24.37
C SER A 37 11.92 10.50 24.59
N SER A 38 10.80 10.04 24.01
CA SER A 38 10.37 8.65 24.15
C SER A 38 11.29 7.70 23.37
N PRO A 39 11.55 6.47 23.87
CA PRO A 39 12.41 5.49 23.20
C PRO A 39 11.78 4.88 21.95
N ARG A 40 10.53 5.24 21.62
CA ARG A 40 9.79 4.74 20.47
C ARG A 40 10.28 5.42 19.18
N PRO A 41 10.29 4.72 18.02
CA PRO A 41 10.58 5.34 16.73
C PRO A 41 9.62 6.50 16.45
N ALA A 42 10.17 7.67 16.14
CA ALA A 42 9.40 8.86 15.80
C ALA A 42 9.75 9.36 14.40
N SER A 43 8.73 9.72 13.63
CA SER A 43 8.84 10.53 12.43
C SER A 43 7.95 11.76 12.59
N LEU A 44 8.42 12.89 12.06
CA LEU A 44 7.75 14.18 12.18
C LEU A 44 7.50 14.73 10.78
N VAL A 45 6.29 15.23 10.55
CA VAL A 45 5.87 15.84 9.28
C VAL A 45 5.18 17.17 9.56
N GLY A 46 5.11 18.04 8.56
CA GLY A 46 4.41 19.32 8.66
C GLY A 46 3.26 19.42 7.66
N VAL A 47 2.17 20.05 8.09
CA VAL A 47 1.04 20.45 7.24
C VAL A 47 0.69 21.91 7.48
N TYR A 48 0.30 22.62 6.43
CA TYR A 48 -0.31 23.93 6.55
C TYR A 48 -1.76 23.80 6.97
N ALA A 49 -2.16 24.48 8.03
CA ALA A 49 -3.54 24.59 8.48
C ALA A 49 -4.07 26.01 8.23
N HIS A 50 -5.32 26.10 7.76
CA HIS A 50 -6.06 27.35 7.74
C HIS A 50 -6.35 27.80 9.19
N PRO A 51 -6.48 29.11 9.47
CA PRO A 51 -6.86 29.62 10.79
C PRO A 51 -8.13 29.01 11.39
N ASP A 52 -9.05 28.52 10.55
CA ASP A 52 -10.28 27.83 10.98
C ASP A 52 -10.04 26.35 11.40
N GLY A 53 -8.78 25.90 11.48
CA GLY A 53 -8.43 24.60 12.03
C GLY A 53 -8.52 23.41 11.08
N PHE A 54 -8.43 23.61 9.76
CA PHE A 54 -8.39 22.52 8.77
C PHE A 54 -7.09 22.52 7.95
N ALA A 55 -6.61 21.33 7.59
CA ALA A 55 -5.42 21.18 6.75
C ALA A 55 -5.68 21.63 5.30
N CYS A 56 -4.72 22.35 4.72
CA CYS A 56 -4.85 22.95 3.39
C CYS A 56 -3.61 22.83 2.52
N GLY A 57 -2.51 22.27 3.02
CA GLY A 57 -1.29 22.03 2.25
C GLY A 57 -0.28 21.18 3.01
N ASN A 58 0.69 20.61 2.29
CA ASN A 58 1.82 19.90 2.89
C ASN A 58 3.01 20.85 3.08
N ILE A 59 3.83 20.60 4.11
CA ILE A 59 5.10 21.29 4.32
C ILE A 59 6.24 20.39 3.85
N ASP A 60 6.97 20.82 2.84
CA ASP A 60 8.27 20.28 2.48
C ASP A 60 9.32 20.81 3.47
N MET A 61 9.59 20.02 4.50
CA MET A 61 10.53 20.39 5.57
C MET A 61 11.99 20.46 5.10
N GLY A 62 12.31 20.02 3.88
CA GLY A 62 13.63 20.16 3.28
C GLY A 62 14.77 19.55 4.13
N GLY A 63 16.00 20.04 3.88
CA GLY A 63 17.16 19.77 4.74
C GLY A 63 17.43 20.92 5.71
N ILE A 64 18.39 20.74 6.60
CA ILE A 64 18.83 21.81 7.52
C ILE A 64 19.19 23.07 6.72
N GLY A 65 18.57 24.20 7.08
CA GLY A 65 18.77 25.50 6.41
C GLY A 65 17.98 25.69 5.11
N SER A 66 17.20 24.70 4.68
CA SER A 66 16.27 24.86 3.56
C SER A 66 14.99 25.56 4.05
N PRO A 67 14.50 26.61 3.37
CA PRO A 67 13.20 27.17 3.69
C PRO A 67 12.10 26.14 3.36
N TRP A 68 11.02 26.19 4.11
CA TRP A 68 9.79 25.49 3.75
C TRP A 68 9.18 26.07 2.47
N ASN A 69 8.38 25.28 1.76
CA ASN A 69 7.58 25.78 0.64
C ASN A 69 6.62 26.90 1.08
N ALA A 70 6.13 27.70 0.15
CA ALA A 70 5.16 28.74 0.49
C ALA A 70 3.82 28.12 0.94
N PRO A 71 3.13 28.71 1.93
CA PRO A 71 1.79 28.27 2.29
C PRO A 71 0.79 28.50 1.15
N PRO A 72 -0.25 27.67 1.04
CA PRO A 72 -1.27 27.80 0.00
C PRO A 72 -2.14 29.07 0.17
N PHE A 73 -2.28 29.56 1.41
CA PHE A 73 -3.05 30.76 1.75
C PHE A 73 -2.26 31.67 2.70
N PRO A 74 -2.56 32.98 2.76
CA PRO A 74 -2.04 33.85 3.80
C PRO A 74 -2.42 33.35 5.20
N ASN A 75 -1.56 33.59 6.18
CA ASN A 75 -1.79 33.27 7.59
C ASN A 75 -1.98 31.78 7.91
N CYS A 76 -1.61 30.87 7.00
CA CYS A 76 -1.55 29.44 7.35
C CYS A 76 -0.60 29.20 8.53
N ILE A 77 -1.02 28.34 9.45
CA ILE A 77 -0.21 27.90 10.58
C ILE A 77 0.50 26.60 10.18
N ALA A 78 1.79 26.51 10.50
CA ALA A 78 2.52 25.27 10.36
C ALA A 78 2.19 24.34 11.53
N VAL A 79 1.54 23.22 11.23
CA VAL A 79 1.18 22.21 12.21
C VAL A 79 2.13 21.02 12.07
N MET A 80 2.74 20.66 13.19
CA MET A 80 3.67 19.53 13.29
C MET A 80 2.92 18.29 13.74
N MET A 81 3.04 17.20 13.00
CA MET A 81 2.40 15.92 13.31
C MET A 81 3.44 14.80 13.40
N SER A 82 3.35 14.02 14.46
CA SER A 82 4.24 12.88 14.71
C SER A 82 3.58 11.54 14.39
N SER A 83 4.41 10.54 14.16
CA SER A 83 3.98 9.18 13.85
C SER A 83 3.36 8.45 15.03
N ASP A 84 2.77 7.29 14.76
CA ASP A 84 2.49 6.29 15.78
C ASP A 84 3.80 5.69 16.37
N SER A 85 3.66 4.88 17.42
CA SER A 85 4.75 4.25 18.16
C SER A 85 5.59 3.27 17.35
N HIS A 86 5.18 2.92 16.14
CA HIS A 86 5.97 2.12 15.20
C HIS A 86 6.68 2.98 14.14
N GLY A 87 6.61 4.31 14.27
CA GLY A 87 7.16 5.23 13.27
C GLY A 87 6.33 5.29 11.99
N ARG A 88 5.02 4.98 12.04
CA ARG A 88 4.12 4.96 10.88
C ARG A 88 3.01 6.00 11.00
N PHE A 89 2.38 6.31 9.87
CA PHE A 89 1.24 7.22 9.82
C PHE A 89 -0.01 6.48 9.39
N GLY A 90 -1.12 6.73 10.09
CA GLY A 90 -2.45 6.33 9.65
C GLY A 90 -2.97 7.29 8.58
N HIS A 91 -3.73 6.73 7.63
CA HIS A 91 -4.34 7.45 6.53
C HIS A 91 -5.75 6.96 6.31
N GLU A 92 -6.64 7.85 5.88
CA GLU A 92 -7.99 7.52 5.44
C GLU A 92 -8.21 8.02 4.01
N CYS A 93 -8.61 7.14 3.10
CA CYS A 93 -8.83 7.53 1.72
C CYS A 93 -10.07 8.43 1.57
N PRO A 94 -9.98 9.61 0.95
CA PRO A 94 -11.13 10.51 0.78
C PRO A 94 -12.19 9.95 -0.19
N ARG A 95 -11.83 8.95 -1.01
CA ARG A 95 -12.74 8.33 -1.99
C ARG A 95 -13.48 7.11 -1.44
N CYS A 96 -12.76 6.22 -0.76
CA CYS A 96 -13.32 4.93 -0.32
C CYS A 96 -13.40 4.76 1.20
N SER A 97 -12.99 5.77 1.96
CA SER A 97 -13.03 5.82 3.44
C SER A 97 -12.32 4.66 4.13
N LYS A 98 -11.44 3.94 3.42
CA LYS A 98 -10.67 2.84 3.98
C LYS A 98 -9.39 3.37 4.62
N HIS A 99 -9.10 2.86 5.81
CA HIS A 99 -7.87 3.13 6.54
C HIS A 99 -6.69 2.29 6.03
N PHE A 100 -5.48 2.85 6.06
CA PHE A 100 -4.21 2.14 5.82
C PHE A 100 -3.07 2.85 6.55
N ARG A 101 -1.91 2.20 6.71
CA ARG A 101 -0.71 2.85 7.26
C ARG A 101 0.46 2.81 6.29
N SER A 102 1.30 3.83 6.37
CA SER A 102 2.53 3.93 5.61
C SER A 102 3.67 4.51 6.43
N ASP A 103 4.87 4.58 5.87
CA ASP A 103 6.02 5.20 6.50
C ASP A 103 6.09 6.72 6.35
N ASN A 104 5.16 7.36 5.63
CA ASN A 104 5.28 8.79 5.34
C ASN A 104 3.93 9.52 5.14
N ILE A 105 3.96 10.84 5.33
CA ILE A 105 2.95 11.79 4.83
C ILE A 105 3.71 12.65 3.81
N PRO A 106 3.66 12.31 2.51
CA PRO A 106 4.59 12.87 1.54
C PRO A 106 4.23 14.32 1.21
N ALA A 107 5.23 15.19 1.18
CA ALA A 107 5.09 16.58 0.74
C ALA A 107 5.46 16.79 -0.74
N LYS A 108 6.34 15.94 -1.29
CA LYS A 108 6.93 16.10 -2.63
C LYS A 108 6.21 15.33 -3.74
N PHE A 109 5.36 14.37 -3.37
CA PHE A 109 4.66 13.52 -4.32
C PHE A 109 3.26 13.16 -3.77
N LEU A 110 2.40 12.67 -4.65
CA LEU A 110 1.03 12.32 -4.30
C LEU A 110 0.99 11.01 -3.52
N LEU A 111 0.19 10.97 -2.46
CA LEU A 111 -0.10 9.73 -1.75
C LEU A 111 -1.12 8.93 -2.57
N THR A 112 -0.86 7.63 -2.73
CA THR A 112 -1.76 6.71 -3.44
C THR A 112 -2.59 5.90 -2.43
N CYS A 113 -3.90 5.82 -2.64
CA CYS A 113 -4.73 4.87 -1.88
C CYS A 113 -4.39 3.43 -2.26
N PRO A 114 -4.02 2.55 -1.31
CA PRO A 114 -3.71 1.14 -1.61
C PRO A 114 -4.86 0.37 -2.25
N TYR A 115 -6.11 0.80 -2.05
CA TYR A 115 -7.28 0.03 -2.43
C TYR A 115 -7.86 0.44 -3.78
N CYS A 116 -8.12 1.74 -3.96
CA CYS A 116 -8.83 2.27 -5.13
C CYS A 116 -7.91 3.07 -6.08
N GLY A 117 -6.62 3.20 -5.76
CA GLY A 117 -5.64 3.83 -6.61
C GLY A 117 -5.76 5.36 -6.75
N VAL A 118 -6.71 6.02 -6.06
CA VAL A 118 -6.78 7.48 -6.08
C VAL A 118 -5.47 8.08 -5.56
N ARG A 119 -4.96 9.08 -6.26
CA ARG A 119 -3.77 9.85 -5.90
C ARG A 119 -4.16 11.29 -5.58
N ALA A 120 -3.67 11.82 -4.47
CA ALA A 120 -3.88 13.21 -4.07
C ALA A 120 -2.78 13.65 -3.10
N GLU A 121 -2.70 14.94 -2.79
CA GLU A 121 -1.84 15.46 -1.74
C GLU A 121 -2.15 14.77 -0.40
N SER A 122 -1.10 14.49 0.36
CA SER A 122 -1.23 13.67 1.57
C SER A 122 -2.12 14.27 2.66
N TYR A 123 -2.27 15.60 2.76
CA TYR A 123 -3.23 16.24 3.67
C TYR A 123 -4.69 15.88 3.35
N HIS A 124 -5.02 15.41 2.14
CA HIS A 124 -6.36 14.89 1.83
C HIS A 124 -6.63 13.51 2.42
N PHE A 125 -5.59 12.81 2.87
CA PHE A 125 -5.66 11.47 3.45
C PHE A 125 -5.62 11.46 4.99
N LEU A 126 -5.76 12.62 5.61
CA LEU A 126 -5.77 12.72 7.08
C LEU A 126 -6.97 11.98 7.66
N THR A 127 -6.71 11.18 8.69
CA THR A 127 -7.75 10.50 9.45
C THR A 127 -8.60 11.50 10.24
N PRO A 128 -9.83 11.15 10.64
CA PRO A 128 -10.65 12.03 11.47
C PRO A 128 -9.93 12.48 12.77
N PRO A 129 -9.25 11.60 13.53
CA PRO A 129 -8.49 12.03 14.71
C PRO A 129 -7.34 13.00 14.40
N GLN A 130 -6.64 12.83 13.27
CA GLN A 130 -5.60 13.77 12.84
C GLN A 130 -6.18 15.16 12.52
N LYS A 131 -7.38 15.24 11.96
CA LYS A 131 -8.06 16.52 11.70
C LYS A 131 -8.42 17.22 12.99
N VAL A 132 -8.94 16.48 13.98
CA VAL A 132 -9.24 17.03 15.32
C VAL A 132 -7.98 17.53 16.01
N TYR A 133 -6.86 16.80 15.89
CA TYR A 133 -5.57 17.26 16.38
C TYR A 133 -5.14 18.59 15.76
N ILE A 134 -5.29 18.75 14.43
CA ILE A 134 -4.96 20.00 13.73
C ILE A 134 -5.82 21.16 14.22
N SER A 135 -7.13 20.95 14.38
CA SER A 135 -8.02 21.97 14.95
C SER A 135 -7.58 22.37 16.36
N HIS A 136 -7.32 21.39 17.23
CA HIS A 136 -6.87 21.65 18.60
C HIS A 136 -5.52 22.39 18.66
N TYR A 137 -4.59 22.04 17.77
CA TYR A 137 -3.29 22.69 17.63
C TYR A 137 -3.43 24.17 17.31
N VAL A 138 -4.26 24.49 16.31
CA VAL A 138 -4.53 25.86 15.86
C VAL A 138 -5.25 26.66 16.94
N GLU A 139 -6.29 26.09 17.56
CA GLU A 139 -7.03 26.72 18.66
C GLU A 139 -6.13 27.03 19.85
N SER A 140 -5.25 26.10 20.23
CA SER A 140 -4.31 26.27 21.34
C SER A 140 -3.34 27.42 21.09
N LEU A 141 -2.81 27.53 19.86
CA LEU A 141 -1.93 28.62 19.48
C LEU A 141 -2.67 29.97 19.50
N TYR A 142 -3.86 30.06 18.89
CA TYR A 142 -4.60 31.31 18.85
C TYR A 142 -5.07 31.77 20.23
N LYS A 143 -5.51 30.84 21.07
CA LYS A 143 -5.83 31.13 22.47
C LYS A 143 -4.61 31.72 23.17
N ALA A 144 -3.43 31.12 22.98
CA ALA A 144 -2.19 31.61 23.58
C ALA A 144 -1.81 33.02 23.09
N ILE A 145 -2.03 33.30 21.81
CA ILE A 145 -1.81 34.64 21.23
C ILE A 145 -2.80 35.66 21.80
N TYR A 146 -4.08 35.29 21.94
CA TYR A 146 -5.14 36.18 22.42
C TYR A 146 -5.00 36.51 23.91
N GLU A 147 -4.52 35.56 24.70
CA GLU A 147 -4.29 35.71 26.14
C GLU A 147 -2.94 36.39 26.48
N ALA A 148 -2.16 36.80 25.47
CA ALA A 148 -0.87 37.43 25.67
C ALA A 148 -1.00 38.85 26.25
N GLU A 149 -0.37 39.07 27.40
CA GLU A 149 -0.32 40.39 28.07
C GLU A 149 0.98 41.12 27.72
N VAL A 150 0.95 42.47 27.72
CA VAL A 150 2.12 43.31 27.42
C VAL A 150 3.28 43.00 28.37
N ASP A 151 4.50 42.96 27.82
CA ASP A 151 5.74 42.64 28.55
C ASP A 151 5.74 41.23 29.20
N THR A 152 5.01 40.28 28.61
CA THR A 152 5.00 38.88 29.05
C THR A 152 5.62 37.94 28.02
N ALA A 153 6.23 36.87 28.55
CA ALA A 153 6.70 35.72 27.79
C ALA A 153 6.25 34.45 28.51
N TRP A 154 5.65 33.51 27.77
CA TRP A 154 5.13 32.28 28.35
C TRP A 154 5.05 31.15 27.32
N GLU A 155 4.81 29.94 27.81
CA GLU A 155 4.77 28.73 26.99
C GLU A 155 3.46 27.96 27.16
N VAL A 156 2.87 27.55 26.04
CA VAL A 156 1.80 26.54 26.00
C VAL A 156 2.38 25.26 25.45
N VAL A 157 2.11 24.14 26.11
CA VAL A 157 2.61 22.83 25.70
C VAL A 157 1.47 21.87 25.41
N ILE A 158 1.44 21.31 24.20
CA ILE A 158 0.66 20.11 23.88
C ILE A 158 1.57 18.91 24.14
N ASP A 159 1.36 18.22 25.26
CA ASP A 159 2.20 17.11 25.72
C ASP A 159 1.57 15.76 25.36
N MET A 160 2.04 15.15 24.27
CA MET A 160 1.57 13.84 23.83
C MET A 160 2.29 12.69 24.55
N ASP A 161 3.37 12.93 25.30
CA ASP A 161 4.05 11.88 26.08
C ASP A 161 3.13 11.41 27.21
N VAL A 162 2.55 12.36 27.96
CA VAL A 162 1.61 12.07 29.06
C VAL A 162 0.43 11.22 28.57
N LEU A 163 -0.09 11.53 27.38
CA LEU A 163 -1.22 10.83 26.77
C LEU A 163 -0.82 9.46 26.19
N ALA A 164 0.40 9.33 25.68
CA ALA A 164 0.93 8.10 25.11
C ALA A 164 1.40 7.09 26.17
N ASP A 165 1.55 7.50 27.42
CA ASP A 165 1.89 6.66 28.57
C ASP A 165 0.67 6.33 29.46
N SER A 166 -0.42 7.11 29.40
CA SER A 166 -1.68 6.86 30.11
C SER A 166 -2.55 5.74 29.48
N VAL A 167 -1.94 4.79 28.76
CA VAL A 167 -2.57 3.77 27.89
C VAL A 167 -3.57 2.86 28.63
N THR A 168 -3.64 2.92 29.96
CA THR A 168 -4.35 1.94 30.80
C THR A 168 -5.56 2.46 31.60
N GLY A 169 -6.02 3.70 31.44
CA GLY A 169 -7.29 4.13 32.06
C GLY A 169 -7.64 5.61 31.86
N ASP A 170 -8.95 5.91 31.83
CA ASP A 170 -9.62 7.21 31.64
C ASP A 170 -9.80 7.75 30.19
N PRO A 171 -10.86 8.54 29.93
CA PRO A 171 -11.18 9.00 28.58
C PRO A 171 -10.05 9.87 28.03
N ARG A 172 -9.54 9.47 26.87
CA ARG A 172 -8.48 10.18 26.17
C ARG A 172 -9.01 11.52 25.65
N PRO A 173 -8.19 12.57 25.59
CA PRO A 173 -8.58 13.80 24.93
C PRO A 173 -8.94 13.52 23.46
N ASP A 174 -9.96 14.19 22.94
CA ASP A 174 -10.45 13.97 21.57
C ASP A 174 -9.39 14.24 20.49
N PHE A 175 -8.39 15.07 20.81
CA PHE A 175 -7.27 15.38 19.91
C PHE A 175 -6.15 14.33 19.93
N TYR A 176 -6.19 13.36 20.84
CA TYR A 176 -5.22 12.27 20.85
C TYR A 176 -5.53 11.30 19.70
N TYR A 177 -4.67 11.29 18.68
CA TYR A 177 -4.83 10.42 17.53
C TYR A 177 -3.94 9.19 17.60
N THR A 178 -4.51 8.08 17.17
CA THR A 178 -3.83 6.80 17.02
C THR A 178 -3.97 6.29 15.60
N SER A 179 -3.24 5.22 15.31
CA SER A 179 -3.33 4.51 14.04
C SER A 179 -3.87 3.10 14.28
N ILE A 180 -4.36 2.44 13.23
CA ILE A 180 -4.90 1.07 13.34
C ILE A 180 -4.06 0.13 12.48
N ALA A 181 -3.45 -0.86 13.11
CA ALA A 181 -2.75 -1.95 12.44
C ALA A 181 -3.68 -2.67 11.46
N GLN A 182 -3.19 -3.03 10.28
CA GLN A 182 -3.98 -3.77 9.30
C GLN A 182 -3.52 -5.24 9.20
N GLN A 183 -3.86 -5.91 8.11
CA GLN A 183 -3.71 -7.37 7.97
C GLN A 183 -2.45 -7.77 7.21
N THR A 184 -1.95 -6.91 6.34
CA THR A 184 -0.83 -7.23 5.45
C THR A 184 0.17 -6.10 5.44
N GLU A 185 1.32 -6.38 6.04
CA GLU A 185 2.50 -5.53 5.96
C GLU A 185 3.37 -5.96 4.78
N PHE A 186 3.82 -5.00 3.97
CA PHE A 186 4.80 -5.27 2.93
C PHE A 186 5.69 -4.06 2.66
N LYS A 187 6.88 -4.33 2.14
CA LYS A 187 7.72 -3.31 1.51
C LYS A 187 7.54 -3.37 0.01
N CYS A 188 7.36 -2.23 -0.63
CA CYS A 188 7.24 -2.16 -2.07
C CYS A 188 8.52 -2.67 -2.75
N SER A 189 8.40 -3.57 -3.72
CA SER A 189 9.54 -4.07 -4.51
C SER A 189 10.25 -2.97 -5.30
N ALA A 190 9.48 -1.95 -5.75
CA ALA A 190 9.98 -0.84 -6.56
C ALA A 190 10.67 0.26 -5.73
N CYS A 191 9.98 0.83 -4.73
CA CYS A 191 10.49 1.97 -3.95
C CYS A 191 10.85 1.66 -2.48
N ASN A 192 10.67 0.42 -2.03
CA ASN A 192 10.98 -0.04 -0.66
C ASN A 192 10.18 0.63 0.48
N SER A 193 9.19 1.48 0.16
CA SER A 193 8.28 2.07 1.15
C SER A 193 7.43 0.99 1.84
N TYR A 194 7.26 1.16 3.15
CA TYR A 194 6.42 0.30 3.98
C TYR A 194 4.93 0.60 3.81
N ASN A 195 4.13 -0.45 3.78
CA ASN A 195 2.68 -0.39 3.66
C ASN A 195 2.04 -1.40 4.62
N ASP A 196 0.95 -0.98 5.26
CA ASP A 196 0.11 -1.80 6.15
C ASP A 196 -1.34 -1.66 5.70
N ILE A 197 -1.87 -2.70 5.06
CA ILE A 197 -3.15 -2.64 4.34
C ILE A 197 -4.10 -3.75 4.78
N ARG A 198 -5.39 -3.53 4.53
CA ARG A 198 -6.42 -4.57 4.67
C ARG A 198 -6.40 -5.50 3.45
N GLY A 199 -6.50 -6.81 3.70
CA GLY A 199 -6.40 -7.82 2.65
C GLY A 199 -5.00 -7.95 2.06
N LYS A 200 -4.86 -8.85 1.08
CA LYS A 200 -3.56 -9.30 0.55
C LYS A 200 -2.93 -8.33 -0.47
N TYR A 201 -3.75 -7.70 -1.30
CA TYR A 201 -3.29 -6.94 -2.46
C TYR A 201 -3.58 -5.44 -2.34
N GLY A 202 -2.65 -4.62 -2.81
CA GLY A 202 -2.83 -3.17 -2.87
C GLY A 202 -1.70 -2.43 -3.58
N TYR A 203 -1.95 -1.16 -3.86
CA TYR A 203 -0.93 -0.22 -4.29
C TYR A 203 0.01 0.14 -3.15
N CYS A 204 1.28 0.37 -3.48
CA CYS A 204 2.19 1.10 -2.62
C CYS A 204 1.65 2.53 -2.46
N SER A 205 1.47 2.95 -1.21
CA SER A 205 1.00 4.29 -0.89
C SER A 205 1.94 5.40 -1.34
N SER A 206 3.24 5.09 -1.48
CA SER A 206 4.22 6.04 -2.01
C SER A 206 4.24 6.07 -3.53
N CYS A 207 4.70 4.99 -4.17
CA CYS A 207 4.93 5.03 -5.62
C CYS A 207 3.75 4.55 -6.48
N GLY A 208 2.67 4.03 -5.89
CA GLY A 208 1.56 3.49 -6.66
C GLY A 208 1.85 2.18 -7.41
N TRP A 209 2.97 1.50 -7.12
CA TRP A 209 3.24 0.16 -7.65
C TRP A 209 2.39 -0.90 -6.95
N ARG A 210 1.80 -1.87 -7.65
CA ARG A 210 0.98 -2.93 -7.02
C ARG A 210 1.83 -4.05 -6.45
N ASN A 211 1.45 -4.60 -5.30
CA ASN A 211 2.15 -5.74 -4.71
C ASN A 211 1.72 -7.11 -5.27
N SER A 212 0.77 -7.17 -6.20
CA SER A 212 0.09 -8.40 -6.61
C SER A 212 1.03 -9.44 -7.22
N ALA A 213 1.93 -9.02 -8.12
CA ALA A 213 2.92 -9.91 -8.73
C ALA A 213 3.94 -10.41 -7.69
N GLU A 214 4.39 -9.53 -6.79
CA GLU A 214 5.32 -9.88 -5.72
C GLU A 214 4.71 -10.88 -4.72
N GLN A 215 3.46 -10.65 -4.32
CA GLN A 215 2.72 -11.57 -3.43
C GLN A 215 2.54 -12.94 -4.08
N GLN A 216 2.21 -13.00 -5.37
CA GLN A 216 2.18 -14.25 -6.12
C GLN A 216 3.55 -14.93 -6.13
N ARG A 217 4.63 -14.18 -6.43
CA ARG A 217 5.99 -14.72 -6.50
C ARG A 217 6.41 -15.35 -5.18
N VAL A 218 6.14 -14.69 -4.05
CA VAL A 218 6.43 -15.21 -2.72
C VAL A 218 5.63 -16.49 -2.45
N ALA A 219 4.33 -16.50 -2.73
CA ALA A 219 3.49 -17.69 -2.53
C ALA A 219 3.95 -18.87 -3.40
N LEU A 220 4.27 -18.62 -4.67
CA LEU A 220 4.78 -19.62 -5.61
C LEU A 220 6.14 -20.18 -5.19
N GLU A 221 7.02 -19.37 -4.59
CA GLU A 221 8.30 -19.87 -4.08
C GLU A 221 8.12 -20.73 -2.81
N GLN A 222 7.13 -20.41 -1.97
CA GLN A 222 6.76 -21.28 -0.85
C GLN A 222 6.21 -22.62 -1.34
N ILE A 223 5.34 -22.61 -2.35
CA ILE A 223 4.82 -23.84 -2.98
C ILE A 223 5.97 -24.65 -3.59
N ARG A 224 6.89 -23.98 -4.31
CA ARG A 224 8.08 -24.61 -4.89
C ARG A 224 8.96 -25.24 -3.82
N SER A 225 9.15 -24.57 -2.69
CA SER A 225 9.96 -25.08 -1.57
C SER A 225 9.33 -26.33 -0.94
N LYS A 226 8.01 -26.30 -0.67
CA LYS A 226 7.25 -27.45 -0.16
C LYS A 226 7.25 -28.63 -1.14
N LEU A 227 7.21 -28.35 -2.44
CA LEU A 227 7.29 -29.38 -3.47
C LEU A 227 8.68 -30.06 -3.48
N LYS A 228 9.75 -29.29 -3.29
CA LYS A 228 11.12 -29.82 -3.20
C LYS A 228 11.36 -30.66 -1.95
N SER A 229 10.79 -30.27 -0.82
CA SER A 229 10.89 -31.04 0.44
C SER A 229 9.99 -32.27 0.45
N GLY A 230 9.06 -32.39 -0.49
CA GLY A 230 8.07 -33.48 -0.54
C GLY A 230 6.88 -33.27 0.40
N ASP A 231 6.74 -32.10 1.02
CA ASP A 231 5.62 -31.76 1.91
C ASP A 231 4.29 -31.64 1.16
N VAL A 232 4.34 -31.40 -0.15
CA VAL A 232 3.17 -31.38 -1.03
C VAL A 232 3.42 -32.20 -2.29
N SER A 233 2.38 -32.89 -2.78
CA SER A 233 2.44 -33.60 -4.05
C SER A 233 2.43 -32.62 -5.24
N ALA A 234 2.89 -33.09 -6.40
CA ALA A 234 2.90 -32.29 -7.62
C ALA A 234 1.49 -31.80 -8.02
N SER A 235 0.44 -32.63 -7.87
CA SER A 235 -0.93 -32.23 -8.18
C SER A 235 -1.46 -31.16 -7.21
N VAL A 236 -1.10 -31.23 -5.93
CA VAL A 236 -1.43 -30.19 -4.94
C VAL A 236 -0.70 -28.90 -5.25
N ALA A 237 0.58 -28.97 -5.61
CA ALA A 237 1.37 -27.80 -6.00
C ALA A 237 0.79 -27.09 -7.24
N VAL A 238 0.33 -27.85 -8.25
CA VAL A 238 -0.33 -27.27 -9.44
C VAL A 238 -1.61 -26.54 -9.06
N LYS A 239 -2.48 -27.15 -8.23
CA LYS A 239 -3.71 -26.50 -7.76
C LYS A 239 -3.41 -25.18 -7.05
N GLN A 240 -2.52 -25.23 -6.07
CA GLN A 240 -2.15 -24.04 -5.30
C GLN A 240 -1.55 -22.97 -6.19
N ALA A 241 -0.65 -23.35 -7.11
CA ALA A 241 0.02 -22.39 -7.99
C ALA A 241 -0.95 -21.67 -8.93
N VAL A 242 -1.88 -22.41 -9.55
CA VAL A 242 -2.91 -21.80 -10.41
C VAL A 242 -3.87 -20.93 -9.60
N SER A 243 -4.28 -21.36 -8.39
CA SER A 243 -5.12 -20.53 -7.53
C SER A 243 -4.46 -19.22 -7.09
N GLU A 244 -3.15 -19.24 -6.81
CA GLU A 244 -2.39 -18.03 -6.51
C GLU A 244 -2.32 -17.08 -7.72
N PHE A 245 -2.12 -17.63 -8.92
CA PHE A 245 -2.17 -16.85 -10.15
C PHE A 245 -3.56 -16.26 -10.41
N ASP A 246 -4.62 -17.06 -10.32
CA ASP A 246 -6.00 -16.61 -10.52
C ASP A 246 -6.34 -15.45 -9.56
N ALA A 247 -5.90 -15.53 -8.31
CA ALA A 247 -6.12 -14.48 -7.32
C ALA A 247 -5.39 -13.17 -7.69
N ALA A 248 -4.11 -13.25 -8.12
CA ALA A 248 -3.34 -12.07 -8.51
C ALA A 248 -3.84 -11.46 -9.84
N ALA A 249 -4.15 -12.30 -10.84
CA ALA A 249 -4.73 -11.86 -12.10
C ALA A 249 -6.11 -11.23 -11.91
N ARG A 250 -6.95 -11.79 -11.04
CA ARG A 250 -8.25 -11.19 -10.67
C ARG A 250 -8.08 -9.82 -10.06
N ASP A 251 -7.10 -9.66 -9.17
CA ASP A 251 -6.83 -8.37 -8.54
C ASP A 251 -6.51 -7.29 -9.57
N TYR A 252 -5.63 -7.57 -10.55
CA TYR A 252 -5.37 -6.64 -11.65
C TYR A 252 -6.61 -6.35 -12.51
N VAL A 253 -7.38 -7.38 -12.88
CA VAL A 253 -8.62 -7.20 -13.66
C VAL A 253 -9.62 -6.31 -12.91
N ASN A 254 -9.78 -6.49 -11.60
CA ASN A 254 -10.65 -5.65 -10.78
C ASN A 254 -10.20 -4.18 -10.78
N GLN A 255 -8.89 -3.92 -10.78
CA GLN A 255 -8.38 -2.56 -10.90
C GLN A 255 -8.63 -1.97 -12.29
N LEU A 256 -8.43 -2.74 -13.36
CA LEU A 256 -8.76 -2.31 -14.72
C LEU A 256 -10.25 -1.93 -14.84
N ILE A 257 -11.13 -2.75 -14.28
CA ILE A 257 -12.58 -2.47 -14.22
C ILE A 257 -12.84 -1.16 -13.45
N SER A 258 -12.17 -0.96 -12.31
CA SER A 258 -12.42 0.20 -11.46
C SER A 258 -11.83 1.51 -11.99
N LEU A 259 -10.74 1.45 -12.77
CA LEU A 259 -9.97 2.62 -13.18
C LEU A 259 -10.22 3.04 -14.62
N VAL A 260 -10.60 2.11 -15.50
CA VAL A 260 -10.86 2.40 -16.91
C VAL A 260 -12.37 2.55 -17.14
N PRO A 261 -12.86 3.73 -17.54
CA PRO A 261 -14.27 3.90 -17.90
C PRO A 261 -14.63 3.00 -19.09
N MET A 262 -15.64 2.15 -18.90
CA MET A 262 -16.08 1.18 -19.90
C MET A 262 -17.60 1.07 -19.96
N LYS A 263 -18.12 0.55 -21.08
CA LYS A 263 -19.53 0.14 -21.16
C LYS A 263 -19.77 -1.05 -20.23
N GLU A 264 -20.95 -1.09 -19.62
CA GLU A 264 -21.38 -2.17 -18.70
C GLU A 264 -21.22 -3.57 -19.31
N SER A 265 -21.45 -3.72 -20.61
CA SER A 265 -21.26 -5.00 -21.30
C SER A 265 -19.82 -5.51 -21.30
N ARG A 266 -18.82 -4.62 -21.27
CA ARG A 266 -17.39 -4.99 -21.14
C ARG A 266 -17.03 -5.33 -19.71
N VAL A 267 -17.54 -4.55 -18.75
CA VAL A 267 -17.39 -4.84 -17.31
C VAL A 267 -17.92 -6.24 -17.00
N ASN A 268 -19.15 -6.54 -17.44
CA ASN A 268 -19.76 -7.86 -17.26
C ASN A 268 -18.96 -9.02 -17.89
N GLN A 269 -18.26 -8.78 -19.00
CA GLN A 269 -17.39 -9.79 -19.62
C GLN A 269 -16.13 -10.06 -18.77
N LEU A 270 -15.52 -9.00 -18.23
CA LEU A 270 -14.32 -9.10 -17.38
C LEU A 270 -14.63 -9.68 -15.99
N GLU A 271 -15.78 -9.34 -15.41
CA GLU A 271 -16.21 -9.90 -14.12
C GLU A 271 -16.46 -11.42 -14.22
N LYS A 272 -17.09 -11.86 -15.32
CA LYS A 272 -17.40 -13.28 -15.59
C LYS A 272 -16.22 -14.07 -16.16
N LEU A 273 -15.10 -13.41 -16.43
CA LEU A 273 -13.92 -14.02 -17.01
C LEU A 273 -13.44 -15.19 -16.16
N LEU A 274 -13.26 -16.36 -16.74
CA LEU A 274 -12.77 -17.55 -16.04
C LEU A 274 -11.31 -17.79 -16.44
N PHE A 275 -10.38 -17.63 -15.50
CA PHE A 275 -8.94 -17.75 -15.77
C PHE A 275 -8.49 -19.16 -16.16
N HIS A 276 -9.34 -20.18 -15.98
CA HIS A 276 -9.07 -21.52 -16.49
C HIS A 276 -9.14 -21.63 -18.02
N ASN A 277 -9.66 -20.63 -18.73
CA ASN A 277 -9.57 -20.52 -20.18
C ASN A 277 -8.60 -19.38 -20.52
N ILE A 278 -7.31 -19.73 -20.65
CA ILE A 278 -6.23 -18.77 -20.87
C ILE A 278 -6.38 -18.05 -22.21
N ASP A 279 -6.82 -18.76 -23.26
CA ASP A 279 -6.95 -18.16 -24.59
C ASP A 279 -8.02 -17.06 -24.60
N ASN A 280 -9.18 -17.32 -23.98
CA ASN A 280 -10.21 -16.30 -23.80
C ASN A 280 -9.75 -15.16 -22.87
N PHE A 281 -8.91 -15.46 -21.88
CA PHE A 281 -8.35 -14.44 -20.99
C PHE A 281 -7.39 -13.50 -21.74
N GLU A 282 -6.44 -14.04 -22.50
CA GLU A 282 -5.54 -13.31 -23.38
C GLU A 282 -6.33 -12.46 -24.39
N GLU A 283 -7.33 -13.05 -25.05
CA GLU A 283 -8.13 -12.35 -26.06
C GLU A 283 -8.84 -11.13 -25.46
N LEU A 284 -9.50 -11.28 -24.31
CA LEU A 284 -10.23 -10.18 -23.68
C LEU A 284 -9.30 -9.08 -23.17
N LEU A 285 -8.17 -9.43 -22.56
CA LEU A 285 -7.19 -8.46 -22.09
C LEU A 285 -6.57 -7.68 -23.26
N SER A 286 -6.14 -8.37 -24.31
CA SER A 286 -5.58 -7.75 -25.50
C SER A 286 -6.60 -6.85 -26.19
N LYS A 287 -7.84 -7.33 -26.37
CA LYS A 287 -8.90 -6.59 -27.05
C LYS A 287 -9.33 -5.32 -26.31
N PHE A 288 -9.35 -5.34 -24.97
CA PHE A 288 -9.87 -4.22 -24.18
C PHE A 288 -8.77 -3.26 -23.70
N PHE A 289 -7.55 -3.75 -23.50
CA PHE A 289 -6.48 -3.00 -22.85
C PHE A 289 -5.12 -3.10 -23.55
N ASP A 290 -5.01 -3.86 -24.65
CA ASP A 290 -3.73 -4.14 -25.32
C ASP A 290 -2.69 -4.85 -24.43
N ILE A 291 -3.18 -5.61 -23.44
CA ILE A 291 -2.34 -6.41 -22.53
C ILE A 291 -2.17 -7.80 -23.10
N SER A 292 -0.92 -8.26 -23.25
CA SER A 292 -0.61 -9.60 -23.76
C SER A 292 0.06 -10.45 -22.68
N LEU A 293 -0.75 -11.21 -21.94
CA LEU A 293 -0.32 -12.06 -20.83
C LEU A 293 0.70 -13.14 -21.26
N LEU A 294 0.59 -13.62 -22.50
CA LEU A 294 1.45 -14.66 -23.06
C LEU A 294 2.60 -14.14 -23.93
N LYS A 295 2.93 -12.84 -23.84
CA LYS A 295 4.03 -12.22 -24.60
C LYS A 295 5.34 -12.99 -24.40
N GLY A 296 5.92 -13.46 -25.51
CA GLY A 296 7.17 -14.23 -25.50
C GLY A 296 7.04 -15.67 -24.96
N MET A 297 5.82 -16.21 -24.80
CA MET A 297 5.56 -17.56 -24.28
C MET A 297 5.01 -18.55 -25.33
N ALA A 298 5.28 -18.31 -26.61
CA ALA A 298 4.76 -19.15 -27.71
C ALA A 298 5.05 -20.65 -27.53
N ALA A 299 6.28 -21.00 -27.10
CA ALA A 299 6.69 -22.39 -26.88
C ALA A 299 6.05 -23.04 -25.63
N ASP A 300 5.55 -22.23 -24.69
CA ASP A 300 4.97 -22.73 -23.44
C ASP A 300 3.43 -22.71 -23.44
N ARG A 301 2.78 -22.07 -24.44
CA ARG A 301 1.32 -21.87 -24.46
C ARG A 301 0.51 -23.16 -24.31
N SER A 302 0.83 -24.18 -25.11
CA SER A 302 0.14 -25.48 -25.04
C SER A 302 0.32 -26.15 -23.67
N PHE A 303 1.54 -26.07 -23.13
CA PHE A 303 1.84 -26.59 -21.80
C PHE A 303 1.02 -25.88 -20.73
N VAL A 304 0.99 -24.54 -20.71
CA VAL A 304 0.23 -23.79 -19.71
C VAL A 304 -1.27 -24.08 -19.82
N ASN A 305 -1.84 -24.09 -21.04
CA ASN A 305 -3.26 -24.42 -21.24
C ASN A 305 -3.61 -25.81 -20.66
N LYS A 306 -2.76 -26.80 -20.94
CA LYS A 306 -2.90 -28.15 -20.36
C LYS A 306 -2.89 -28.12 -18.84
N MET A 307 -1.97 -27.39 -18.22
CA MET A 307 -1.86 -27.33 -16.75
C MET A 307 -3.08 -26.67 -16.08
N PHE A 308 -3.67 -25.65 -16.69
CA PHE A 308 -4.92 -25.05 -16.19
C PHE A 308 -6.10 -26.03 -16.29
N CYS A 309 -6.17 -26.82 -17.38
CA CYS A 309 -7.15 -27.90 -17.50
C CYS A 309 -6.92 -28.97 -16.41
N ARG A 310 -5.66 -29.34 -16.13
CA ARG A 310 -5.31 -30.30 -15.08
C ARG A 310 -5.69 -29.79 -13.67
N ARG A 311 -5.55 -28.50 -13.38
CA ARG A 311 -6.03 -27.92 -12.11
C ARG A 311 -7.51 -28.22 -11.88
N HIS A 312 -8.35 -28.07 -12.91
CA HIS A 312 -9.78 -28.37 -12.81
C HIS A 312 -10.02 -29.85 -12.43
N VAL A 313 -9.34 -30.75 -13.13
CA VAL A 313 -9.40 -32.20 -12.88
C VAL A 313 -8.93 -32.57 -11.47
N TYR A 314 -7.85 -31.97 -10.96
CA TYR A 314 -7.35 -32.22 -9.61
C TYR A 314 -8.22 -31.65 -8.49
N GLU A 315 -9.05 -30.65 -8.80
CA GLU A 315 -9.87 -29.97 -7.80
C GLU A 315 -11.28 -30.53 -7.72
N HIS A 316 -11.85 -30.91 -8.87
CA HIS A 316 -13.27 -31.31 -8.95
C HIS A 316 -13.46 -32.77 -9.33
N ASP A 317 -12.56 -33.36 -10.11
CA ASP A 317 -12.77 -34.69 -10.71
C ASP A 317 -11.88 -35.78 -10.08
N GLY A 318 -11.32 -35.52 -8.90
CA GLY A 318 -10.48 -36.49 -8.18
C GLY A 318 -9.18 -36.87 -8.88
N GLY A 319 -8.76 -36.10 -9.90
CA GLY A 319 -7.61 -36.43 -10.74
C GLY A 319 -7.94 -37.32 -11.95
N VAL A 320 -9.22 -37.64 -12.17
CA VAL A 320 -9.67 -38.47 -13.30
C VAL A 320 -10.02 -37.59 -14.51
N ALA A 321 -9.45 -37.91 -15.67
CA ALA A 321 -9.69 -37.18 -16.90
C ALA A 321 -11.16 -37.29 -17.33
N THR A 322 -11.79 -36.15 -17.58
CA THR A 322 -13.18 -36.06 -18.09
C THR A 322 -13.18 -35.82 -19.60
N THR A 323 -14.32 -36.04 -20.28
CA THR A 323 -14.49 -35.68 -21.70
C THR A 323 -14.08 -34.22 -21.94
N ARG A 324 -14.51 -33.32 -21.05
CA ARG A 324 -14.16 -31.89 -21.10
C ARG A 324 -12.65 -31.65 -21.05
N TYR A 325 -11.91 -32.43 -20.26
CA TYR A 325 -10.45 -32.32 -20.21
C TYR A 325 -9.82 -32.71 -21.54
N VAL A 326 -10.19 -33.87 -22.09
CA VAL A 326 -9.62 -34.39 -23.35
C VAL A 326 -9.89 -33.40 -24.50
N GLU A 327 -11.10 -32.87 -24.59
CA GLU A 327 -11.48 -31.91 -25.64
C GLU A 327 -10.75 -30.56 -25.56
N LYS A 328 -10.44 -30.07 -24.35
CA LYS A 328 -9.94 -28.70 -24.14
C LYS A 328 -8.44 -28.60 -23.88
N SER A 329 -7.83 -29.65 -23.34
CA SER A 329 -6.42 -29.62 -22.93
C SER A 329 -5.45 -29.77 -24.10
N GLY A 330 -5.88 -30.44 -25.18
CA GLY A 330 -4.99 -30.87 -26.27
C GLY A 330 -3.99 -31.95 -25.83
N ASP A 331 -4.22 -32.62 -24.70
CA ASP A 331 -3.38 -33.72 -24.21
C ASP A 331 -3.75 -35.02 -24.95
N THR A 332 -2.97 -35.38 -25.97
CA THR A 332 -3.22 -36.57 -26.80
C THR A 332 -2.85 -37.89 -26.12
N ASP A 333 -2.17 -37.81 -24.97
CA ASP A 333 -1.62 -38.97 -24.26
C ASP A 333 -2.55 -39.47 -23.13
N ILE A 334 -3.74 -38.87 -22.96
CA ILE A 334 -4.67 -39.14 -21.86
C ILE A 334 -6.07 -39.35 -22.45
N GLU A 335 -6.68 -40.47 -22.12
CA GLU A 335 -8.06 -40.79 -22.50
C GLU A 335 -9.05 -40.45 -21.38
N GLU A 336 -10.33 -40.38 -21.71
CA GLU A 336 -11.38 -40.21 -20.69
C GLU A 336 -11.37 -41.38 -19.69
N GLY A 337 -11.43 -41.06 -18.40
CA GLY A 337 -11.36 -42.05 -17.31
C GLY A 337 -9.95 -42.32 -16.79
N ASP A 338 -8.90 -41.84 -17.46
CA ASP A 338 -7.53 -42.00 -16.99
C ASP A 338 -7.26 -41.20 -15.71
N LEU A 339 -6.51 -41.81 -14.78
CA LEU A 339 -6.00 -41.11 -13.60
C LEU A 339 -4.75 -40.31 -13.96
N ILE A 340 -4.87 -38.98 -14.02
CA ILE A 340 -3.74 -38.10 -14.35
C ILE A 340 -2.77 -38.02 -13.17
N ARG A 341 -1.53 -38.45 -13.39
CA ARG A 341 -0.44 -38.33 -12.41
C ARG A 341 0.49 -37.19 -12.80
N GLU A 342 0.60 -36.18 -11.93
CA GLU A 342 1.46 -35.04 -12.19
C GLU A 342 2.92 -35.29 -11.79
N THR A 343 3.84 -34.62 -12.48
CA THR A 343 5.27 -34.68 -12.20
C THR A 343 5.78 -33.42 -11.50
N VAL A 344 6.82 -33.57 -10.69
CA VAL A 344 7.51 -32.44 -10.04
C VAL A 344 8.07 -31.46 -11.08
N ASN A 345 8.60 -31.98 -12.20
CA ASN A 345 9.14 -31.17 -13.28
C ASN A 345 8.08 -30.27 -13.92
N ASN A 346 6.89 -30.81 -14.19
CA ASN A 346 5.78 -30.01 -14.72
C ASN A 346 5.32 -28.95 -13.73
N ALA A 347 5.19 -29.28 -12.44
CA ALA A 347 4.83 -28.31 -11.42
C ALA A 347 5.87 -27.16 -11.32
N HIS A 348 7.17 -27.48 -11.35
CA HIS A 348 8.23 -26.46 -11.39
C HIS A 348 8.18 -25.59 -12.65
N LYS A 349 7.97 -26.21 -13.82
CA LYS A 349 7.83 -25.51 -15.09
C LYS A 349 6.63 -24.56 -15.06
N LEU A 350 5.47 -25.04 -14.58
CA LEU A 350 4.26 -24.23 -14.45
C LEU A 350 4.49 -23.00 -13.56
N ILE A 351 5.11 -23.18 -12.39
CA ILE A 351 5.45 -22.06 -11.50
C ILE A 351 6.30 -21.01 -12.23
N GLY A 352 7.26 -21.45 -13.05
CA GLY A 352 8.06 -20.56 -13.90
C GLY A 352 7.20 -19.80 -14.92
N CYS A 353 6.28 -20.49 -15.61
CA CYS A 353 5.35 -19.87 -16.54
C CYS A 353 4.43 -18.85 -15.87
N LEU A 354 3.83 -19.16 -14.72
CA LEU A 354 2.93 -18.26 -14.00
C LEU A 354 3.61 -16.98 -13.52
N ASN A 355 4.87 -17.08 -13.08
CA ASN A 355 5.69 -15.91 -12.75
C ASN A 355 5.95 -15.01 -13.96
N ARG A 356 6.20 -15.61 -15.14
CA ARG A 356 6.36 -14.84 -16.38
C ARG A 356 5.07 -14.13 -16.78
N MET A 357 3.95 -14.86 -16.75
CA MET A 357 2.62 -14.32 -17.08
C MET A 357 2.27 -13.12 -16.19
N ILE A 358 2.41 -13.24 -14.86
CA ILE A 358 2.05 -12.14 -13.96
C ILE A 358 3.01 -10.94 -14.08
N ALA A 359 4.29 -11.18 -14.38
CA ALA A 359 5.26 -10.11 -14.59
C ALA A 359 4.96 -9.32 -15.87
N THR A 360 4.55 -10.01 -16.93
CA THR A 360 4.08 -9.37 -18.16
C THR A 360 2.81 -8.55 -17.90
N PHE A 361 1.84 -9.10 -17.17
CA PHE A 361 0.63 -8.37 -16.80
C PHE A 361 0.97 -7.13 -15.95
N GLU A 362 1.83 -7.26 -14.94
CA GLU A 362 2.30 -6.11 -14.15
C GLU A 362 2.96 -5.04 -15.02
N THR A 363 3.82 -5.44 -15.96
CA THR A 363 4.52 -4.50 -16.84
C THR A 363 3.54 -3.70 -17.69
N ASP A 364 2.64 -4.37 -18.41
CA ASP A 364 1.66 -3.69 -19.27
C ASP A 364 0.68 -2.86 -18.42
N PHE A 365 0.34 -3.33 -17.20
CA PHE A 365 -0.49 -2.56 -16.26
C PHE A 365 0.20 -1.27 -15.79
N GLN A 366 1.50 -1.32 -15.48
CA GLN A 366 2.27 -0.14 -15.08
C GLN A 366 2.49 0.83 -16.24
N GLU A 367 2.49 0.36 -17.49
CA GLU A 367 2.50 1.24 -18.66
C GLU A 367 1.21 2.08 -18.73
N MET A 368 0.05 1.47 -18.41
CA MET A 368 -1.22 2.19 -18.34
C MET A 368 -1.34 3.11 -17.11
N PHE A 369 -0.80 2.68 -15.97
CA PHE A 369 -0.90 3.39 -14.68
C PHE A 369 0.48 3.61 -14.08
N PRO A 370 1.27 4.55 -14.62
CA PRO A 370 2.67 4.70 -14.26
C PRO A 370 2.84 5.00 -12.76
N PRO A 371 3.84 4.38 -12.11
CA PRO A 371 4.17 4.67 -10.73
C PRO A 371 4.80 6.07 -10.60
N GLU A 372 4.88 6.59 -9.38
CA GLU A 372 5.65 7.79 -9.08
C GLU A 372 7.15 7.49 -9.17
N GLU A 373 7.79 8.05 -10.20
CA GLU A 373 9.20 7.81 -10.52
C GLU A 373 10.12 8.37 -9.44
N PHE A 374 9.75 9.50 -8.83
CA PHE A 374 10.54 10.15 -7.77
C PHE A 374 10.89 9.18 -6.64
N CYS A 375 9.92 8.39 -6.16
CA CYS A 375 10.13 7.44 -5.09
C CYS A 375 11.06 6.28 -5.50
N ILE A 376 10.98 5.85 -6.76
CA ILE A 376 11.76 4.73 -7.28
C ILE A 376 13.22 5.12 -7.46
N GLU A 377 13.47 6.30 -8.03
CA GLU A 377 14.83 6.79 -8.25
C GLU A 377 15.56 7.08 -6.92
N ILE A 378 14.88 7.61 -5.90
CA ILE A 378 15.48 7.80 -4.57
C ILE A 378 15.97 6.48 -3.97
N GLU A 379 15.17 5.42 -4.05
CA GLU A 379 15.57 4.11 -3.53
C GLU A 379 16.71 3.50 -4.36
N LYS A 380 16.69 3.67 -5.68
CA LYS A 380 17.76 3.23 -6.57
C LYS A 380 19.09 3.92 -6.21
N GLU A 381 19.10 5.24 -6.07
CA GLU A 381 20.28 5.98 -5.60
C GLU A 381 20.74 5.52 -4.22
N ARG A 382 19.80 5.27 -3.30
CA ARG A 382 20.12 4.75 -1.96
C ARG A 382 20.83 3.41 -2.04
N ARG A 383 20.33 2.48 -2.88
CA ARG A 383 20.95 1.17 -3.11
C ARG A 383 22.35 1.30 -3.71
N GLU A 384 22.54 2.20 -4.67
CA GLU A 384 23.86 2.49 -5.24
C GLU A 384 24.85 3.02 -4.20
N ARG A 385 24.42 3.94 -3.32
CA ARG A 385 25.24 4.48 -2.22
C ARG A 385 25.63 3.38 -1.22
N ILE A 386 24.71 2.48 -0.89
CA ILE A 386 24.99 1.33 0.00
C ILE A 386 25.96 0.36 -0.67
N GLY A 387 25.76 0.05 -1.95
CA GLY A 387 26.65 -0.83 -2.72
C GLY A 387 28.08 -0.31 -2.77
N LYS A 388 28.27 1.00 -3.00
CA LYS A 388 29.59 1.65 -2.99
C LYS A 388 30.28 1.65 -1.62
N ARG A 389 29.54 1.54 -0.51
CA ARG A 389 30.10 1.48 0.85
C ARG A 389 30.48 0.06 1.27
N ASN A 390 29.86 -0.94 0.67
CA ASN A 390 30.08 -2.35 0.98
C ASN A 390 31.10 -3.02 0.04
N ALA A 391 31.46 -2.35 -1.05
CA ALA A 391 32.59 -2.68 -1.92
C ALA A 391 33.85 -1.98 -1.40
#